data_AF-A0A426VZU3-F1
#
_entry.id   AF-A0A426VZU3-F1
#
_cell.length_a   1.000
_cell.length_b   1.000
_cell.length_c   1.000
_cell.angle_alpha   90.00
_cell.angle_beta   90.00
_cell.angle_gamma   90.00
#
_symmetry.space_group_name_H-M   'P 1'
#
loop_
_entity.id
_entity.type
_entity.pdbx_description
1 polymer ?
#
loop_
_entity_poly.entity_id
_entity_poly.type
_entity_poly.pdbx_seq_one_letter_code
_entity_poly.pdbx_strand_id
1 'polypeptide(L)'
;MKLKSILFGLTVMAISANAGFFDHDKAYYDKHPEEAQSKFKLCDKAVAVALGKGDMALAEKYDKDAECKAAKKSYFEHRQAVRKAKYEADQKERAEKQAKADAQYKIDYKEQLALQTKMPYAEFYKIKNSCGLAIGRVSAKCKAYQELRLKRKDQAMADLISQHQGDDLIAYREKTCKEKGFQSAECDLAMGATAKDEQDTIKRLSGDKEALKKVFNECSAKVAAYQKKMKWNDANALTQSFKCRTAMAAARNFGVFGLSQPMK
;
A
#
# COMPACT_ATOMS: atom_id res chain seq x y z
N MET A 1 34.69 -31.09 48.11
CA MET A 1 34.32 -30.60 49.46
C MET A 1 32.93 -31.12 49.78
N LYS A 2 32.79 -31.61 51.01
CA LYS A 2 31.73 -32.41 51.61
C LYS A 2 30.28 -31.99 51.28
N LEU A 3 29.48 -32.99 50.87
CA LEU A 3 28.05 -33.05 51.13
C LEU A 3 27.79 -32.80 52.62
N LYS A 4 26.85 -31.91 52.94
CA LYS A 4 26.19 -31.91 54.24
C LYS A 4 24.69 -32.00 54.04
N SER A 5 24.21 -33.18 54.40
CA SER A 5 22.83 -33.51 54.73
C SER A 5 22.21 -32.43 55.62
N ILE A 6 21.03 -31.94 55.24
CA ILE A 6 20.11 -31.31 56.18
C ILE A 6 18.76 -32.01 56.03
N LEU A 7 18.32 -32.48 57.18
CA LEU A 7 17.20 -33.36 57.47
C LEU A 7 15.88 -32.94 56.83
N PHE A 8 15.13 -33.98 56.46
CA PHE A 8 13.67 -34.06 56.51
C PHE A 8 13.12 -33.37 57.76
N GLY A 9 12.42 -32.26 57.57
CA GLY A 9 11.55 -31.63 58.55
C GLY A 9 10.16 -31.53 57.95
N LEU A 10 9.43 -32.64 58.01
CA LEU A 10 8.05 -32.80 57.56
C LEU A 10 7.14 -32.15 58.61
N THR A 11 7.06 -30.82 58.66
CA THR A 11 6.02 -30.12 59.41
C THR A 11 4.75 -30.13 58.59
N VAL A 12 3.98 -31.19 58.77
CA VAL A 12 2.54 -31.19 58.49
C VAL A 12 1.94 -30.07 59.34
N MET A 13 1.71 -28.90 58.73
CA MET A 13 0.66 -28.00 59.22
C MET A 13 -0.65 -28.75 59.04
N ALA A 14 -1.05 -29.45 60.09
CA ALA A 14 -2.44 -29.76 60.33
C ALA A 14 -3.17 -28.41 60.38
N ILE A 15 -3.70 -27.96 59.25
CA ILE A 15 -4.72 -26.92 59.21
C ILE A 15 -5.92 -27.61 59.85
N SER A 16 -6.05 -27.39 61.14
CA SER A 16 -7.25 -27.64 61.92
C SER A 16 -8.44 -27.14 61.12
N ALA A 17 -9.27 -28.08 60.69
CA ALA A 17 -10.65 -27.83 60.30
C ALA A 17 -11.38 -27.30 61.54
N ASN A 18 -11.28 -25.99 61.76
CA ASN A 18 -12.16 -25.16 62.56
C ASN A 18 -11.94 -23.72 62.09
N ALA A 19 -12.32 -23.45 60.84
CA ALA A 19 -12.60 -22.08 60.40
C ALA A 19 -13.92 -21.66 61.05
N GLY A 20 -13.83 -21.27 62.33
CA GLY A 20 -14.86 -20.51 62.99
C GLY A 20 -14.75 -19.04 62.55
N PHE A 21 -15.84 -18.52 62.00
CA PHE A 21 -16.38 -17.20 62.36
C PHE A 21 -15.59 -15.94 61.96
N PHE A 22 -15.08 -15.88 60.74
CA PHE A 22 -15.01 -14.61 60.01
C PHE A 22 -15.67 -14.81 58.66
N ASP A 23 -17.02 -14.72 58.62
CA ASP A 23 -17.76 -14.65 57.36
C ASP A 23 -17.46 -13.29 56.71
N HIS A 24 -16.37 -13.25 55.96
CA HIS A 24 -16.02 -12.07 55.18
C HIS A 24 -17.08 -11.87 54.10
N ASP A 25 -17.72 -10.71 54.16
CA ASP A 25 -18.74 -10.34 53.20
C ASP A 25 -18.11 -9.76 51.92
N LYS A 26 -18.97 -9.38 50.98
CA LYS A 26 -18.52 -8.77 49.73
C LYS A 26 -17.76 -7.46 49.98
N ALA A 27 -18.18 -6.66 50.96
CA ALA A 27 -17.58 -5.36 51.23
C ALA A 27 -16.14 -5.49 51.75
N TYR A 28 -15.85 -6.53 52.53
CA TYR A 28 -14.49 -6.91 52.90
C TYR A 28 -13.65 -7.23 51.66
N TYR A 29 -14.14 -8.13 50.81
CA TYR A 29 -13.40 -8.58 49.61
C TYR A 29 -13.22 -7.49 48.56
N ASP A 30 -14.17 -6.56 48.44
CA ASP A 30 -14.06 -5.40 47.54
C ASP A 30 -12.87 -4.51 47.90
N LYS A 31 -12.46 -4.49 49.17
CA LYS A 31 -11.27 -3.77 49.66
C LYS A 31 -9.99 -4.61 49.63
N HIS A 32 -10.10 -5.94 49.54
CA HIS A 32 -8.99 -6.89 49.58
C HIS A 32 -9.03 -7.85 48.36
N PRO A 33 -8.78 -7.35 47.14
CA PRO A 33 -8.98 -8.11 45.91
C PRO A 33 -8.06 -9.35 45.78
N GLU A 34 -6.87 -9.32 46.38
CA GLU A 34 -5.96 -10.47 46.41
C GLU A 34 -6.48 -11.61 47.29
N GLU A 35 -7.13 -11.26 48.41
CA GLU A 35 -7.78 -12.21 49.30
C GLU A 35 -9.05 -12.77 48.66
N ALA A 36 -9.83 -11.92 47.98
CA ALA A 36 -10.99 -12.34 47.18
C ALA A 36 -10.59 -13.37 46.11
N GLN A 37 -9.47 -13.12 45.41
CA GLN A 37 -8.94 -14.06 44.42
C GLN A 37 -8.50 -15.38 45.06
N SER A 38 -7.79 -15.32 46.18
CA SER A 38 -7.25 -16.48 46.87
C SER A 38 -8.38 -17.35 47.44
N LYS A 39 -9.38 -16.73 48.06
CA LYS A 39 -10.58 -17.41 48.56
C LYS A 39 -11.40 -18.00 47.43
N PHE A 40 -11.64 -17.25 46.35
CA PHE A 40 -12.33 -17.78 45.17
C PHE A 40 -11.65 -19.04 44.61
N LYS A 41 -10.32 -19.02 44.43
CA LYS A 41 -9.57 -20.18 43.94
C LYS A 41 -9.66 -21.38 44.88
N LEU A 42 -9.66 -21.13 46.20
CA LEU A 42 -9.81 -22.17 47.21
C LEU A 42 -11.20 -22.82 47.14
N CYS A 43 -12.26 -22.01 47.05
CA CYS A 43 -13.63 -22.49 46.89
C CYS A 43 -13.83 -23.27 45.58
N ASP A 44 -13.32 -22.74 44.45
CA ASP A 44 -13.41 -23.38 43.14
C ASP A 44 -12.69 -24.73 43.12
N LYS A 45 -11.51 -24.81 43.73
CA LYS A 45 -10.77 -26.07 43.89
C LYS A 45 -11.51 -27.06 44.79
N ALA A 46 -12.15 -26.60 45.87
CA ALA A 46 -12.91 -27.46 46.77
C ALA A 46 -14.14 -28.07 46.06
N VAL A 47 -14.87 -27.26 45.28
CA VAL A 47 -15.96 -27.73 44.41
C VAL A 47 -15.45 -28.76 43.40
N ALA A 48 -14.36 -28.45 42.68
CA ALA A 48 -13.80 -29.36 41.67
C ALA A 48 -13.35 -30.71 42.28
N VAL A 49 -12.75 -30.69 43.47
CA VAL A 49 -12.35 -31.92 44.19
C VAL A 49 -13.57 -32.74 44.62
N ALA A 50 -14.63 -32.09 45.11
CA ALA A 50 -15.87 -32.77 45.50
C ALA A 50 -16.55 -33.43 44.28
N LEU A 51 -16.67 -32.70 43.16
CA LEU A 51 -17.21 -33.22 41.91
C LEU A 51 -16.38 -34.39 41.35
N GLY A 52 -15.05 -34.29 41.40
CA GLY A 52 -14.15 -35.37 40.96
C GLY A 52 -14.26 -36.65 41.79
N LYS A 53 -14.78 -36.55 43.02
CA LYS A 53 -15.09 -37.69 43.91
C LYS A 53 -16.54 -38.17 43.80
N GLY A 54 -17.37 -37.53 42.97
CA GLY A 54 -18.80 -37.82 42.86
C GLY A 54 -19.65 -37.31 44.04
N ASP A 55 -19.10 -36.46 44.91
CA ASP A 55 -19.79 -35.91 46.08
C ASP A 55 -20.53 -34.62 45.73
N MET A 56 -21.72 -34.79 45.16
CA MET A 56 -22.56 -33.67 44.71
C MET A 56 -23.05 -32.79 45.86
N ALA A 57 -23.32 -33.38 47.03
CA ALA A 57 -23.79 -32.65 48.20
C ALA A 57 -22.69 -31.74 48.77
N LEU A 58 -21.45 -32.23 48.82
CA LEU A 58 -20.30 -31.42 49.25
C LEU A 58 -19.96 -30.33 48.23
N ALA A 59 -20.04 -30.62 46.93
CA ALA A 59 -19.86 -29.61 45.88
C ALA A 59 -20.91 -28.49 45.99
N GLU A 60 -22.17 -28.85 46.20
CA GLU A 60 -23.27 -27.90 46.38
C GLU A 60 -23.11 -27.06 47.65
N LYS A 61 -22.58 -27.65 48.74
CA LYS A 61 -22.27 -26.91 49.97
C LYS A 61 -21.24 -25.80 49.72
N TYR A 62 -20.13 -26.12 49.04
CA TYR A 62 -19.10 -25.12 48.72
C TYR A 62 -19.57 -24.08 47.69
N ASP A 63 -20.41 -24.46 46.72
CA ASP A 63 -20.97 -23.51 45.76
C ASP A 63 -22.00 -22.56 46.41
N LYS A 64 -22.77 -23.06 47.38
CA LYS A 64 -23.78 -22.28 48.10
C LYS A 64 -23.24 -21.41 49.23
N ASP A 65 -22.02 -21.68 49.68
CA ASP A 65 -21.33 -20.95 50.75
C ASP A 65 -21.30 -19.43 50.50
N ALA A 66 -21.67 -18.65 51.52
CA ALA A 66 -21.89 -17.22 51.40
C ALA A 66 -20.57 -16.45 51.21
N GLU A 67 -19.51 -16.85 51.91
CA GLU A 67 -18.17 -16.27 51.79
C GLU A 67 -17.56 -16.60 50.41
N CYS A 68 -17.70 -17.85 49.94
CA CYS A 68 -17.29 -18.24 48.59
C CYS A 68 -18.02 -17.45 47.50
N LYS A 69 -19.33 -17.22 47.65
CA LYS A 69 -20.11 -16.36 46.74
C LYS A 69 -19.66 -14.90 46.78
N ALA A 70 -19.41 -14.36 47.97
CA ALA A 70 -18.93 -13.00 48.16
C ALA A 70 -17.55 -12.79 47.51
N ALA A 71 -16.60 -13.68 47.78
CA ALA A 71 -15.25 -13.68 47.21
C ALA A 71 -15.29 -13.82 45.67
N LYS A 72 -16.11 -14.76 45.15
CA LYS A 72 -16.30 -14.97 43.70
C LYS A 72 -16.84 -13.71 43.02
N LYS A 73 -17.89 -13.10 43.57
CA LYS A 73 -18.49 -11.88 43.00
C LYS A 73 -17.50 -10.72 43.00
N SER A 74 -16.86 -10.46 44.15
CA SER A 74 -15.87 -9.40 44.29
C SER A 74 -14.67 -9.59 43.35
N TYR A 75 -14.13 -10.80 43.26
CA TYR A 75 -13.05 -11.14 42.32
C TYR A 75 -13.42 -10.87 40.85
N PHE A 76 -14.62 -11.30 40.41
CA PHE A 76 -15.05 -11.10 39.03
C PHE A 76 -15.30 -9.63 38.70
N GLU A 77 -15.94 -8.88 39.60
CA GLU A 77 -16.18 -7.44 39.43
C GLU A 77 -14.84 -6.67 39.38
N HIS A 78 -13.92 -6.95 40.30
CA HIS A 78 -12.58 -6.36 40.29
C HIS A 78 -11.83 -6.70 39.00
N ARG A 79 -11.83 -7.97 38.57
CA ARG A 79 -11.19 -8.41 37.33
C ARG A 79 -11.80 -7.72 36.10
N GLN A 80 -13.12 -7.51 36.08
CA GLN A 80 -13.78 -6.80 35.01
C GLN A 80 -13.38 -5.32 34.98
N ALA A 81 -13.34 -4.66 36.15
CA ALA A 81 -12.90 -3.27 36.27
C ALA A 81 -11.45 -3.10 35.80
N VAL A 82 -10.53 -3.97 36.23
CA VAL A 82 -9.13 -3.97 35.79
C VAL A 82 -9.00 -4.18 34.28
N ARG A 83 -9.79 -5.10 33.70
CA ARG A 83 -9.80 -5.33 32.25
C ARG A 83 -10.30 -4.11 31.46
N LYS A 84 -11.37 -3.47 31.94
CA LYS A 84 -11.90 -2.23 31.32
C LYS A 84 -10.87 -1.11 31.38
N ALA A 85 -10.28 -0.88 32.56
CA ALA A 85 -9.24 0.13 32.75
C ALA A 85 -8.02 -0.14 31.85
N LYS A 86 -7.57 -1.40 31.75
CA LYS A 86 -6.47 -1.78 30.85
C LYS A 86 -6.83 -1.55 29.39
N TYR A 87 -8.03 -1.92 28.96
CA TYR A 87 -8.48 -1.69 27.59
C TYR A 87 -8.55 -0.19 27.25
N GLU A 88 -9.08 0.63 28.15
CA GLU A 88 -9.13 2.09 27.96
C GLU A 88 -7.72 2.71 27.92
N ALA A 89 -6.81 2.25 28.77
CA ALA A 89 -5.40 2.67 28.74
C ALA A 89 -4.72 2.26 27.43
N ASP A 90 -4.87 1.01 26.99
CA ASP A 90 -4.33 0.49 25.73
C ASP A 90 -4.88 1.27 24.52
N GLN A 91 -6.17 1.64 24.55
CA GLN A 91 -6.78 2.46 23.49
C GLN A 91 -6.21 3.87 23.45
N LYS A 92 -6.04 4.52 24.60
CA LYS A 92 -5.41 5.84 24.68
C LYS A 92 -3.96 5.80 24.18
N GLU A 93 -3.18 4.80 24.60
CA GLU A 93 -1.79 4.64 24.15
C GLU A 93 -1.71 4.39 22.63
N ARG A 94 -2.59 3.56 22.07
CA ARG A 94 -2.66 3.34 20.62
C ARG A 94 -3.05 4.61 19.88
N ALA A 95 -4.03 5.36 20.37
CA ALA A 95 -4.44 6.63 19.77
C ALA A 95 -3.29 7.65 19.77
N GLU A 96 -2.54 7.76 20.86
CA GLU A 96 -1.37 8.64 20.95
C GLU A 96 -0.24 8.20 19.99
N LYS A 97 0.06 6.90 19.92
CA LYS A 97 1.04 6.36 18.96
C LYS A 97 0.62 6.60 17.53
N GLN A 98 -0.66 6.40 17.22
CA GLN A 98 -1.21 6.64 15.88
C GLN A 98 -1.16 8.13 15.53
N ALA A 99 -1.52 9.02 16.46
CA ALA A 99 -1.44 10.46 16.24
C ALA A 99 0.00 10.93 15.97
N LYS A 100 0.99 10.41 16.71
CA LYS A 100 2.41 10.67 16.46
C LYS A 100 2.86 10.15 15.09
N ALA A 101 2.47 8.92 14.75
CA ALA A 101 2.77 8.33 13.45
C ALA A 101 2.11 9.11 12.28
N ASP A 102 0.89 9.61 12.47
CA ASP A 102 0.18 10.44 11.50
C ASP A 102 0.84 11.82 11.32
N ALA A 103 1.28 12.43 12.42
CA ALA A 103 2.01 13.69 12.37
C ALA A 103 3.33 13.53 11.61
N GLN A 104 4.11 12.49 11.95
CA GLN A 104 5.36 12.20 11.24
C GLN A 104 5.13 11.89 9.77
N TYR A 105 4.11 11.07 9.46
CA TYR A 105 3.77 10.75 8.07
C TYR A 105 3.46 11.99 7.24
N LYS A 106 2.76 12.98 7.80
CA LYS A 106 2.45 14.25 7.12
C LYS A 106 3.71 15.07 6.83
N ILE A 107 4.69 15.05 7.74
CA ILE A 107 5.99 15.70 7.57
C ILE A 107 6.76 14.99 6.45
N ASP A 108 6.97 13.67 6.59
CA ASP A 108 7.67 12.84 5.62
C ASP A 108 7.08 12.99 4.21
N TYR A 109 5.74 13.03 4.11
CA TYR A 109 5.06 13.17 2.82
C TYR A 109 5.35 14.52 2.17
N LYS A 110 5.34 15.62 2.92
CA LYS A 110 5.68 16.95 2.37
C LYS A 110 7.13 17.01 1.91
N GLU A 111 8.05 16.45 2.68
CA GLU A 111 9.47 16.38 2.31
C GLU A 111 9.68 15.55 1.04
N GLN A 112 9.04 14.38 0.97
CA GLN A 112 9.10 13.51 -0.21
C GLN A 112 8.50 14.18 -1.45
N LEU A 113 7.40 14.92 -1.31
CA LEU A 113 6.80 15.68 -2.42
C LEU A 113 7.78 16.74 -2.95
N ALA A 114 8.41 17.50 -2.07
CA ALA A 114 9.39 18.52 -2.43
C ALA A 114 10.63 17.92 -3.11
N LEU A 115 11.15 16.81 -2.57
CA LEU A 115 12.31 16.10 -3.11
C LEU A 115 12.01 15.55 -4.51
N GLN A 116 10.90 14.81 -4.65
CA GLN A 116 10.54 14.14 -5.90
C GLN A 116 10.15 15.11 -7.02
N THR A 117 9.68 16.32 -6.67
CA THR A 117 9.40 17.37 -7.65
C THR A 117 10.66 17.88 -8.34
N LYS A 118 11.80 17.92 -7.63
CA LYS A 118 13.06 18.48 -8.13
C LYS A 118 14.04 17.44 -8.68
N MET A 119 13.85 16.17 -8.32
CA MET A 119 14.68 15.05 -8.75
C MET A 119 14.70 14.89 -10.29
N PRO A 120 15.73 14.32 -10.92
CA PRO A 120 15.70 13.91 -12.33
C PRO A 120 14.64 12.83 -12.62
N TYR A 121 14.07 12.80 -13.83
CA TYR A 121 12.99 11.83 -14.16
C TYR A 121 13.44 10.37 -14.04
N ALA A 122 14.67 10.04 -14.45
CA ALA A 122 15.20 8.68 -14.38
C ALA A 122 15.27 8.14 -12.94
N GLU A 123 15.66 8.99 -11.98
CA GLU A 123 15.67 8.64 -10.56
C GLU A 123 14.26 8.55 -9.99
N PHE A 124 13.38 9.49 -10.38
CA PHE A 124 11.99 9.50 -9.99
C PHE A 124 11.26 8.22 -10.43
N TYR A 125 11.51 7.74 -11.65
CA TYR A 125 10.88 6.53 -12.17
C TYR A 125 11.25 5.27 -11.36
N LYS A 126 12.49 5.19 -10.86
CA LYS A 126 12.95 4.05 -10.04
C LYS A 126 12.17 3.89 -8.73
N ILE A 127 11.51 4.94 -8.24
CA ILE A 127 10.67 4.87 -7.03
C ILE A 127 9.53 3.87 -7.20
N LYS A 128 9.02 3.68 -8.43
CA LYS A 128 8.00 2.67 -8.75
C LYS A 128 8.35 1.29 -8.19
N ASN A 129 9.60 0.88 -8.30
CA ASN A 129 10.07 -0.45 -7.88
C ASN A 129 10.01 -0.63 -6.36
N SER A 130 10.07 0.46 -5.60
CA SER A 130 9.90 0.46 -4.14
C SER A 130 8.43 0.57 -3.70
N CYS A 131 7.51 0.82 -4.63
CA CYS A 131 6.09 1.01 -4.36
C CYS A 131 5.28 -0.21 -4.82
N GLY A 132 5.45 -1.31 -4.08
CA GLY A 132 4.70 -2.55 -4.29
C GLY A 132 3.26 -2.51 -3.75
N LEU A 133 2.57 -3.65 -3.82
CA LEU A 133 1.24 -3.85 -3.22
C LEU A 133 1.38 -3.81 -1.69
N ALA A 134 1.01 -2.68 -1.09
CA ALA A 134 1.07 -2.52 0.36
C ALA A 134 -0.17 -3.14 1.04
N ILE A 135 0.04 -4.12 1.92
CA ILE A 135 -0.98 -4.56 2.88
C ILE A 135 -0.91 -3.58 4.07
N GLY A 136 -1.65 -2.47 3.97
CA GLY A 136 -1.69 -1.41 4.99
C GLY A 136 -1.49 0.00 4.42
N ARG A 137 -0.99 0.92 5.26
CA ARG A 137 -0.79 2.33 4.85
C ARG A 137 0.39 2.44 3.88
N VAL A 138 0.13 3.00 2.71
CA VAL A 138 1.17 3.33 1.71
C VAL A 138 2.17 4.32 2.31
N SER A 139 3.47 4.08 2.12
CA SER A 139 4.53 4.96 2.61
C SER A 139 4.40 6.38 2.05
N ALA A 140 4.89 7.37 2.81
CA ALA A 140 4.88 8.78 2.39
C ALA A 140 5.55 8.98 1.02
N LYS A 141 6.68 8.30 0.80
CA LYS A 141 7.41 8.28 -0.47
C LYS A 141 6.55 7.79 -1.64
N CYS A 142 5.84 6.68 -1.44
CA CYS A 142 5.01 6.10 -2.49
C CYS A 142 3.74 6.90 -2.76
N LYS A 143 3.15 7.50 -1.73
CA LYS A 143 2.02 8.43 -1.91
C LYS A 143 2.44 9.63 -2.76
N ALA A 144 3.58 10.26 -2.45
CA ALA A 144 4.12 11.37 -3.23
C ALA A 144 4.40 10.96 -4.69
N TYR A 145 4.98 9.77 -4.92
CA TYR A 145 5.22 9.26 -6.26
C TYR A 145 3.92 9.08 -7.05
N GLN A 146 2.90 8.46 -6.45
CA GLN A 146 1.61 8.21 -7.11
C GLN A 146 0.93 9.49 -7.56
N GLU A 147 1.06 10.58 -6.78
CA GLU A 147 0.50 11.88 -7.10
C GLU A 147 1.29 12.60 -8.20
N LEU A 148 2.62 12.49 -8.17
CA LEU A 148 3.48 13.19 -9.13
C LEU A 148 3.67 12.45 -10.45
N ARG A 149 3.44 11.12 -10.50
CA ARG A 149 3.90 10.28 -11.62
C ARG A 149 3.42 10.72 -12.99
N LEU A 150 2.15 11.10 -13.12
CA LEU A 150 1.56 11.45 -14.41
C LEU A 150 2.13 12.80 -14.87
N LYS A 151 2.03 13.82 -14.02
CA LYS A 151 2.55 15.16 -14.31
C LYS A 151 4.04 15.13 -14.67
N ARG A 152 4.84 14.37 -13.91
CA ARG A 152 6.29 14.25 -14.14
C ARG A 152 6.59 13.50 -15.44
N LYS A 153 5.82 12.47 -15.78
CA LYS A 153 5.95 11.77 -17.07
C LYS A 153 5.58 12.70 -18.23
N ASP A 154 4.49 13.44 -18.11
CA ASP A 154 4.05 14.38 -19.15
C ASP A 154 5.06 15.50 -19.39
N GLN A 155 5.63 16.05 -18.31
CA GLN A 155 6.71 17.04 -18.39
C GLN A 155 7.95 16.47 -19.08
N ALA A 156 8.42 15.30 -18.66
CA ALA A 156 9.58 14.67 -19.27
C ALA A 156 9.35 14.31 -20.75
N MET A 157 8.12 13.92 -21.13
CA MET A 157 7.78 13.69 -22.54
C MET A 157 7.77 15.00 -23.32
N ALA A 158 7.20 16.08 -22.78
CA ALA A 158 7.19 17.38 -23.44
C ALA A 158 8.60 17.93 -23.63
N ASP A 159 9.47 17.79 -22.63
CA ASP A 159 10.88 18.17 -22.72
C ASP A 159 11.58 17.36 -23.83
N LEU A 160 11.33 16.04 -23.90
CA LEU A 160 11.92 15.19 -24.93
C LEU A 160 11.43 15.56 -26.34
N ILE A 161 10.13 15.83 -26.50
CA ILE A 161 9.54 16.29 -27.78
C ILE A 161 10.09 17.67 -28.17
N SER A 162 10.43 18.53 -27.20
CA SER A 162 11.03 19.83 -27.51
C SER A 162 12.47 19.72 -28.06
N GLN A 163 13.18 18.64 -27.70
CA GLN A 163 14.56 18.38 -28.12
C GLN A 163 14.63 17.57 -29.41
N HIS A 164 13.69 16.64 -29.60
CA HIS A 164 13.62 15.74 -30.74
C HIS A 164 12.19 15.72 -31.29
N GLN A 165 12.01 15.97 -32.59
CA GLN A 165 10.69 16.01 -33.24
C GLN A 165 10.63 15.10 -34.45
N GLY A 166 9.46 14.50 -34.65
CA GLY A 166 9.19 13.69 -35.83
C GLY A 166 10.16 12.52 -36.00
N ASP A 167 10.80 12.42 -37.16
CA ASP A 167 11.71 11.32 -37.50
C ASP A 167 12.94 11.27 -36.57
N ASP A 168 13.40 12.41 -36.05
CA ASP A 168 14.51 12.45 -35.09
C ASP A 168 14.12 11.82 -33.73
N LEU A 169 12.89 12.07 -33.28
CA LEU A 169 12.34 11.44 -32.08
C LEU A 169 12.14 9.93 -32.25
N ILE A 170 11.77 9.48 -33.46
CA ILE A 170 11.69 8.06 -33.80
C ILE A 170 13.08 7.40 -33.72
N ALA A 171 14.09 8.04 -34.33
CA ALA A 171 15.46 7.55 -34.30
C ALA A 171 16.03 7.51 -32.86
N TYR A 172 15.76 8.56 -32.07
CA TYR A 172 16.09 8.59 -30.65
C TYR A 172 15.47 7.41 -29.90
N ARG A 173 14.15 7.20 -30.06
CA ARG A 173 13.43 6.07 -29.44
C ARG A 173 14.06 4.73 -29.80
N GLU A 174 14.30 4.48 -31.08
CA GLU A 174 14.86 3.20 -31.55
C GLU A 174 16.24 2.94 -30.97
N LYS A 175 17.10 3.96 -30.98
CA LYS A 175 18.43 3.89 -30.37
C LYS A 175 18.33 3.63 -28.87
N THR A 176 17.56 4.42 -28.14
CA THR A 176 17.42 4.31 -26.68
C THR A 176 16.83 2.97 -26.27
N CYS A 177 15.78 2.49 -26.95
CA CYS A 177 15.16 1.20 -26.64
C CYS A 177 16.09 0.02 -26.96
N LYS A 178 16.91 0.13 -28.00
CA LYS A 178 17.92 -0.89 -28.33
C LYS A 178 19.06 -0.91 -27.30
N GLU A 179 19.55 0.24 -26.88
CA GLU A 179 20.70 0.37 -25.96
C GLU A 179 20.34 0.11 -24.50
N LYS A 180 19.15 0.55 -24.05
CA LYS A 180 18.71 0.47 -22.65
C LYS A 180 17.74 -0.69 -22.38
N GLY A 181 17.16 -1.27 -23.43
CA GLY A 181 16.17 -2.33 -23.36
C GLY A 181 14.73 -1.81 -23.22
N PHE A 182 13.76 -2.61 -23.69
CA PHE A 182 12.34 -2.24 -23.75
C PHE A 182 11.66 -1.99 -22.39
N GLN A 183 12.24 -2.51 -21.30
CA GLN A 183 11.70 -2.34 -19.94
C GLN A 183 12.30 -1.13 -19.19
N SER A 184 13.23 -0.41 -19.82
CA SER A 184 13.87 0.76 -19.22
C SER A 184 12.93 1.97 -19.13
N ALA A 185 13.19 2.85 -18.18
CA ALA A 185 12.44 4.09 -17.98
C ALA A 185 12.57 5.02 -19.20
N GLU A 186 13.76 5.03 -19.78
CA GLU A 186 14.15 5.85 -20.92
C GLU A 186 13.43 5.39 -22.19
N CYS A 187 13.33 4.07 -22.42
CA CYS A 187 12.56 3.55 -23.53
C CYS A 187 11.05 3.80 -23.35
N ASP A 188 10.49 3.59 -22.15
CA ASP A 188 9.07 3.91 -21.88
C ASP A 188 8.77 5.39 -22.11
N LEU A 189 9.68 6.28 -21.69
CA LEU A 189 9.55 7.71 -21.92
C LEU A 189 9.61 8.04 -23.42
N ALA A 190 10.58 7.50 -24.15
CA ALA A 190 10.73 7.74 -25.58
C ALA A 190 9.54 7.22 -26.40
N MET A 191 9.04 6.02 -26.08
CA MET A 191 7.82 5.48 -26.70
C MET A 191 6.61 6.37 -26.44
N GLY A 192 6.43 6.81 -25.19
CA GLY A 192 5.35 7.73 -24.81
C GLY A 192 5.45 9.08 -25.54
N ALA A 193 6.66 9.65 -25.62
CA ALA A 193 6.91 10.90 -26.32
C ALA A 193 6.62 10.79 -27.82
N THR A 194 7.10 9.73 -28.50
CA THR A 194 6.80 9.51 -29.93
C THR A 194 5.30 9.36 -30.16
N ALA A 195 4.61 8.56 -29.34
CA ALA A 195 3.16 8.38 -29.48
C ALA A 195 2.39 9.71 -29.26
N LYS A 196 2.83 10.51 -28.29
CA LYS A 196 2.26 11.83 -28.02
C LYS A 196 2.49 12.82 -29.17
N ASP A 197 3.72 12.91 -29.69
CA ASP A 197 4.05 13.79 -30.83
C ASP A 197 3.25 13.41 -32.09
N GLU A 198 3.10 12.12 -32.36
CA GLU A 198 2.25 11.62 -33.45
C GLU A 198 0.79 12.05 -33.26
N GLN A 199 0.22 11.84 -32.07
CA GLN A 199 -1.18 12.19 -31.78
C GLN A 199 -1.41 13.71 -31.84
N ASP A 200 -0.52 14.51 -31.26
CA ASP A 200 -0.61 15.96 -31.26
C ASP A 200 -0.49 16.50 -32.70
N THR A 201 0.39 15.93 -33.53
CA THR A 201 0.52 16.26 -34.95
C THR A 201 -0.73 15.88 -35.74
N ILE A 202 -1.27 14.67 -35.55
CA ILE A 202 -2.51 14.23 -36.20
C ILE A 202 -3.68 15.13 -35.83
N LYS A 203 -3.81 15.48 -34.55
CA LYS A 203 -4.86 16.37 -34.04
C LYS A 203 -4.75 17.76 -34.65
N ARG A 204 -3.54 18.33 -34.68
CA ARG A 204 -3.26 19.63 -35.30
C ARG A 204 -3.62 19.63 -36.78
N LEU A 205 -3.17 18.63 -37.54
CA LEU A 205 -3.49 18.52 -38.97
C LEU A 205 -4.98 18.27 -39.22
N SER A 206 -5.65 17.48 -38.38
CA SER A 206 -7.09 17.25 -38.52
C SER A 206 -7.93 18.50 -38.23
N GLY A 207 -7.43 19.42 -37.41
CA GLY A 207 -8.06 20.71 -37.13
C GLY A 207 -7.80 21.79 -38.17
N ASP A 208 -6.85 21.60 -39.09
CA ASP A 208 -6.47 22.55 -40.14
C ASP A 208 -6.38 21.83 -41.49
N LYS A 209 -7.51 21.84 -42.21
CA LYS A 209 -7.65 21.15 -43.50
C LYS A 209 -6.66 21.66 -44.55
N GLU A 210 -6.33 22.96 -44.57
CA GLU A 210 -5.41 23.53 -45.55
C GLU A 210 -3.96 23.12 -45.26
N ALA A 211 -3.55 23.15 -43.99
CA ALA A 211 -2.25 22.64 -43.59
C ALA A 211 -2.12 21.13 -43.89
N LEU A 212 -3.16 20.35 -43.61
CA LEU A 212 -3.21 18.93 -43.94
C LEU A 212 -3.09 18.70 -45.44
N LYS A 213 -3.89 19.39 -46.26
CA LYS A 213 -3.86 19.27 -47.72
C LYS A 213 -2.47 19.56 -48.27
N LYS A 214 -1.80 20.61 -47.77
CA LYS A 214 -0.42 20.94 -48.16
C LYS A 214 0.54 19.78 -47.85
N VAL A 215 0.60 19.34 -46.60
CA VAL A 215 1.53 18.28 -46.15
C VAL A 215 1.24 16.97 -46.88
N PHE A 216 -0.03 16.61 -47.02
CA PHE A 216 -0.45 15.39 -47.69
C PHE A 216 -0.09 15.40 -49.18
N ASN A 217 -0.36 16.50 -49.88
CA ASN A 217 -0.08 16.61 -51.31
C ASN A 217 1.42 16.62 -51.60
N GLU A 218 2.24 17.21 -50.72
CA GLU A 218 3.69 17.08 -50.77
C GLU A 218 4.15 15.62 -50.67
N CYS A 219 3.55 14.84 -49.76
CA CYS A 219 3.83 13.40 -49.64
C CYS A 219 3.37 12.61 -50.86
N SER A 220 2.15 12.87 -51.35
CA SER A 220 1.58 12.19 -52.52
C SER A 220 2.42 12.42 -53.77
N ALA A 221 2.85 13.67 -54.02
CA ALA A 221 3.70 14.00 -55.15
C ALA A 221 5.06 13.26 -55.11
N LYS A 222 5.70 13.21 -53.93
CA LYS A 222 6.97 12.50 -53.76
C LYS A 222 6.84 10.99 -53.92
N VAL A 223 5.78 10.38 -53.37
CA VAL A 223 5.49 8.95 -53.57
C VAL A 223 5.28 8.65 -55.05
N ALA A 224 4.47 9.45 -55.75
CA ALA A 224 4.25 9.28 -57.19
C ALA A 224 5.55 9.41 -57.99
N ALA A 225 6.45 10.32 -57.61
CA ALA A 225 7.76 10.47 -58.25
C ALA A 225 8.67 9.25 -58.05
N TYR A 226 8.68 8.63 -56.86
CA TYR A 226 9.42 7.39 -56.62
C TYR A 226 8.83 6.21 -57.40
N GLN A 227 7.51 6.09 -57.44
CA GLN A 227 6.81 5.03 -58.17
C GLN A 227 7.06 5.11 -59.69
N LYS A 228 7.04 6.31 -60.29
CA LYS A 228 7.42 6.51 -61.70
C LYS A 228 8.85 6.07 -62.02
N LYS A 229 9.75 6.13 -61.04
CA LYS A 229 11.15 5.68 -61.15
C LYS A 229 11.34 4.22 -60.74
N MET A 230 10.26 3.47 -60.48
CA MET A 230 10.28 2.09 -59.98
C MET A 230 11.04 1.93 -58.64
N LYS A 231 11.14 2.99 -57.85
CA LYS A 231 11.81 3.02 -56.54
C LYS A 231 10.82 2.69 -55.41
N TRP A 232 10.32 1.45 -55.41
CA TRP A 232 9.28 1.01 -54.47
C TRP A 232 9.69 1.09 -53.00
N ASN A 233 10.96 0.76 -52.70
CA ASN A 233 11.48 0.83 -51.33
C ASN A 233 11.52 2.26 -50.80
N ASP A 234 11.96 3.22 -51.63
CA ASP A 234 12.00 4.64 -51.27
C ASP A 234 10.58 5.19 -51.06
N ALA A 235 9.62 4.79 -51.90
CA ALA A 235 8.22 5.15 -51.75
C ALA A 235 7.65 4.62 -50.42
N ASN A 236 7.91 3.35 -50.10
CA ASN A 236 7.46 2.73 -48.86
C ASN A 236 8.09 3.40 -47.63
N ALA A 237 9.41 3.63 -47.64
CA ALA A 237 10.10 4.35 -46.56
C ALA A 237 9.51 5.75 -46.35
N LEU A 238 9.22 6.48 -47.44
CA LEU A 238 8.58 7.78 -47.35
C LEU A 238 7.19 7.70 -46.71
N THR A 239 6.37 6.69 -47.06
CA THR A 239 5.05 6.53 -46.42
C THR A 239 5.13 6.23 -44.93
N GLN A 240 6.23 5.62 -44.47
CA GLN A 240 6.48 5.32 -43.06
C GLN A 240 7.08 6.49 -42.28
N SER A 241 7.69 7.47 -42.97
CA SER A 241 8.20 8.70 -42.35
C SER A 241 7.11 9.38 -41.51
N PHE A 242 7.52 9.99 -40.40
CA PHE A 242 6.63 10.65 -39.46
C PHE A 242 5.69 11.63 -40.16
N LYS A 243 6.24 12.49 -41.02
CA LYS A 243 5.49 13.52 -41.74
C LYS A 243 4.36 12.91 -42.59
N CYS A 244 4.68 11.91 -43.42
CA CYS A 244 3.68 11.34 -44.31
C CYS A 244 2.71 10.38 -43.60
N ARG A 245 3.18 9.63 -42.60
CA ARG A 245 2.33 8.75 -41.79
C ARG A 245 1.29 9.53 -40.99
N THR A 246 1.69 10.61 -40.33
CA THR A 246 0.76 11.47 -39.56
C THR A 246 -0.21 12.22 -40.47
N ALA A 247 0.23 12.70 -41.63
CA ALA A 247 -0.66 13.31 -42.62
C ALA A 247 -1.68 12.31 -43.19
N MET A 248 -1.26 11.10 -43.53
CA MET A 248 -2.19 10.04 -43.96
C MET A 248 -3.19 9.68 -42.86
N ALA A 249 -2.73 9.55 -41.60
CA ALA A 249 -3.59 9.25 -40.48
C ALA A 249 -4.64 10.35 -40.26
N ALA A 250 -4.25 11.63 -40.35
CA ALA A 250 -5.18 12.75 -40.28
C ALA A 250 -6.15 12.79 -41.49
N ALA A 251 -5.67 12.49 -42.71
CA ALA A 251 -6.48 12.49 -43.92
C ALA A 251 -7.59 11.43 -43.94
N ARG A 252 -7.44 10.34 -43.17
CA ARG A 252 -8.50 9.33 -42.99
C ARG A 252 -9.77 9.92 -42.35
N ASN A 253 -9.63 10.96 -41.52
CA ASN A 253 -10.79 11.68 -40.95
C ASN A 253 -11.61 12.40 -42.03
N PHE A 254 -11.05 12.59 -43.23
CA PHE A 254 -11.68 13.20 -44.40
C PHE A 254 -11.97 12.16 -45.51
N GLY A 255 -11.91 10.87 -45.22
CA GLY A 255 -12.21 9.79 -46.17
C GLY A 255 -11.11 9.52 -47.21
N VAL A 256 -9.87 9.96 -46.95
CA VAL A 256 -8.73 9.77 -47.87
C VAL A 256 -7.83 8.64 -47.35
N PHE A 257 -7.77 7.54 -48.10
CA PHE A 257 -7.15 6.27 -47.67
C PHE A 257 -5.87 5.91 -48.45
N GLY A 258 -4.98 6.87 -48.67
CA GLY A 258 -3.66 6.61 -49.25
C GLY A 258 -3.13 7.73 -50.12
N LEU A 259 -1.83 7.71 -50.40
CA LEU A 259 -1.11 8.76 -51.12
C LEU A 259 -1.17 8.63 -52.65
N SER A 260 -2.02 7.76 -53.18
CA SER A 260 -2.15 7.52 -54.63
C SER A 260 -2.74 8.70 -55.39
N GLN A 261 -3.53 9.55 -54.71
CA GLN A 261 -4.09 10.78 -55.26
C GLN A 261 -3.96 11.92 -54.27
N PRO A 262 -3.80 13.17 -54.73
CA PRO A 262 -3.79 14.34 -53.86
C PRO A 262 -5.16 14.59 -53.24
N MET A 263 -5.15 15.21 -52.06
CA MET A 263 -6.34 15.75 -51.41
C MET A 263 -6.91 16.94 -52.19
N LYS A 264 -8.23 16.95 -52.37
CA LYS A 264 -9.01 18.02 -52.99
C LYS A 264 -9.36 19.12 -51.99
#